data_AF-A0A350F0W9-F1
#
_entry.id   AF-A0A350F0W9-F1
#
_cell.length_a   1.000
_cell.length_b   1.000
_cell.length_c   1.000
_cell.angle_alpha   90.00
_cell.angle_beta   90.00
_cell.angle_gamma   90.00
#
_symmetry.space_group_name_H-M   'P 1'
#
loop_
_entity.id
_entity.type
_entity.pdbx_description
1 polymer ?
#
loop_
_entity_poly.entity_id
_entity_poly.type
_entity_poly.pdbx_seq_one_letter_code
_entity_poly.pdbx_strand_id
1 'polypeptide(L)'
;TITGGTNHGVVSCDVFDTGDGGVSLAGGDRQSLTPGGHFVENCHFQRQGRWSKCYVPAISLTGVGLKASHNLIHDHPHAAVLFWGNDHLIEFNDIHRIALETGDVGAIYTGRDFSFRGNRIRHNYIHETGGVGMGSMGVYMDDCVSGTEVFGNVFYKVHWAMFIGGGRDHLVENNLFVDCDPAVRADGRGLDQAPVWRSMVEDYMRRQLAAVPATLYRERYPALRSLDAHYGAPGSAAITGTAFTGIPPEHNVIVRNVAVGHWFDAGWHAKPDLFDVRDNFVTTDFGQVSGAAEGFQLPADSPAWKLGFKVIPFREIGLRNDQDRRGLARYD
;
A
#
# COMPACT_ATOMS: atom_id res chain seq x y z
N THR A 1 15.91 -12.06 -10.10
CA THR A 1 15.98 -11.88 -8.63
C THR A 1 17.28 -11.20 -8.25
N ILE A 2 17.22 -10.24 -7.33
CA ILE A 2 18.37 -9.62 -6.68
C ILE A 2 18.30 -9.97 -5.19
N THR A 3 19.35 -10.56 -4.64
CA THR A 3 19.45 -10.99 -3.23
C THR A 3 20.80 -10.59 -2.66
N GLY A 4 20.81 -9.88 -1.54
CA GLY A 4 22.03 -9.43 -0.87
C GLY A 4 22.75 -8.30 -1.62
N GLY A 5 23.91 -7.89 -1.10
CA GLY A 5 24.60 -6.69 -1.58
C GLY A 5 23.82 -5.41 -1.23
N THR A 6 24.20 -4.29 -1.85
CA THR A 6 23.52 -3.00 -1.69
C THR A 6 23.43 -2.27 -3.01
N ASN A 7 22.40 -1.44 -3.19
CA ASN A 7 22.26 -0.50 -4.31
C ASN A 7 22.24 -1.12 -5.72
N HIS A 8 21.84 -2.39 -5.87
CA HIS A 8 21.55 -3.00 -7.17
C HIS A 8 20.20 -2.57 -7.75
N GLY A 9 20.14 -2.36 -9.07
CA GLY A 9 18.95 -1.87 -9.75
C GLY A 9 18.56 -2.68 -10.99
N VAL A 10 17.26 -2.73 -11.28
CA VAL A 10 16.72 -3.09 -12.60
C VAL A 10 16.11 -1.82 -13.18
N VAL A 11 16.63 -1.38 -14.32
CA VAL A 11 16.31 -0.05 -14.88
C VAL A 11 15.92 -0.17 -16.34
N SER A 12 14.86 0.52 -16.75
CA SER A 12 14.51 0.68 -18.16
C SER A 12 14.39 -0.65 -18.92
N CYS A 13 13.72 -1.64 -18.33
CA CYS A 13 13.50 -2.97 -18.90
C CYS A 13 12.03 -3.21 -19.28
N ASP A 14 11.80 -4.02 -20.31
CA ASP A 14 10.49 -4.61 -20.63
C ASP A 14 10.47 -6.06 -20.16
N VAL A 15 9.52 -6.42 -19.28
CA VAL A 15 9.40 -7.76 -18.70
C VAL A 15 8.01 -8.30 -19.00
N PHE A 16 7.91 -9.05 -20.09
CA PHE A 16 6.64 -9.55 -20.61
C PHE A 16 6.54 -11.08 -20.62
N ASP A 17 5.32 -11.57 -20.55
CA ASP A 17 4.98 -12.97 -20.83
C ASP A 17 5.74 -14.01 -19.98
N THR A 18 6.08 -13.66 -18.74
CA THR A 18 6.74 -14.56 -17.79
C THR A 18 5.77 -15.62 -17.27
N GLY A 19 6.30 -16.82 -16.97
CA GLY A 19 5.53 -17.91 -16.38
C GLY A 19 4.95 -17.54 -15.00
N ASP A 20 5.80 -16.99 -14.13
CA ASP A 20 5.41 -16.46 -12.82
C ASP A 20 5.58 -14.93 -12.81
N GLY A 21 5.97 -14.33 -11.67
CA GLY A 21 6.10 -12.88 -11.49
C GLY A 21 7.29 -12.25 -12.25
N GLY A 22 7.54 -10.98 -11.95
CA GLY A 22 8.61 -10.19 -12.58
C GLY A 22 9.89 -10.15 -11.75
N VAL A 23 10.18 -8.99 -11.15
CA VAL A 23 11.43 -8.73 -10.42
C VAL A 23 11.21 -8.92 -8.91
N SER A 24 12.04 -9.77 -8.30
CA SER A 24 12.13 -9.91 -6.84
C SER A 24 13.40 -9.25 -6.31
N LEU A 25 13.26 -8.33 -5.36
CA LEU A 25 14.33 -7.66 -4.63
C LEU A 25 14.31 -8.10 -3.16
N ALA A 26 15.45 -8.59 -2.67
CA ALA A 26 15.65 -8.91 -1.26
C ALA A 26 16.97 -8.30 -0.76
N GLY A 27 16.89 -7.38 0.21
CA GLY A 27 18.06 -6.68 0.72
C GLY A 27 17.80 -5.80 1.93
N GLY A 28 18.88 -5.38 2.59
CA GLY A 28 18.82 -4.73 3.89
C GLY A 28 18.67 -5.73 5.03
N ASP A 29 18.68 -5.23 6.27
CA ASP A 29 18.64 -6.03 7.48
C ASP A 29 17.66 -5.45 8.50
N ARG A 30 16.62 -6.23 8.80
CA ARG A 30 15.59 -5.86 9.79
C ARG A 30 16.08 -5.90 11.24
N GLN A 31 17.18 -6.58 11.55
CA GLN A 31 17.75 -6.58 12.90
C GLN A 31 18.47 -5.26 13.21
N SER A 32 19.07 -4.63 12.20
CA SER A 32 19.75 -3.34 12.34
C SER A 32 19.00 -2.16 11.73
N LEU A 33 17.90 -2.41 11.01
CA LEU A 33 17.24 -1.45 10.12
C LEU A 33 18.19 -0.84 9.06
N THR A 34 19.24 -1.57 8.70
CA THR A 34 20.17 -1.15 7.64
C THR A 34 19.50 -1.30 6.28
N PRO A 35 19.41 -0.24 5.45
CA PRO A 35 18.76 -0.32 4.15
C PRO A 35 19.60 -1.10 3.11
N GLY A 36 18.92 -1.83 2.23
CA GLY A 36 19.54 -2.51 1.10
C GLY A 36 19.70 -1.60 -0.13
N GLY A 37 18.79 -0.65 -0.33
CA GLY A 37 18.86 0.31 -1.43
C GLY A 37 18.62 -0.29 -2.82
N HIS A 38 18.12 -1.52 -2.94
CA HIS A 38 17.79 -2.06 -4.26
C HIS A 38 16.56 -1.37 -4.86
N PHE A 39 16.51 -1.30 -6.19
CA PHE A 39 15.44 -0.60 -6.87
C PHE A 39 15.00 -1.25 -8.19
N VAL A 40 13.72 -1.12 -8.50
CA VAL A 40 13.16 -1.33 -9.84
C VAL A 40 12.65 0.01 -10.33
N GLU A 41 13.23 0.51 -11.43
CA GLU A 41 12.93 1.84 -11.93
C GLU A 41 12.68 1.87 -13.43
N ASN A 42 11.69 2.64 -13.87
CA ASN A 42 11.42 2.87 -15.30
C ASN A 42 11.15 1.59 -16.11
N CYS A 43 10.61 0.54 -15.48
CA CYS A 43 10.37 -0.74 -16.13
C CYS A 43 8.90 -0.89 -16.54
N HIS A 44 8.68 -1.61 -17.63
CA HIS A 44 7.35 -1.93 -18.15
C HIS A 44 7.08 -3.42 -17.93
N PHE A 45 6.00 -3.70 -17.21
CA PHE A 45 5.54 -5.03 -16.87
C PHE A 45 4.18 -5.26 -17.52
N GLN A 46 4.08 -6.34 -18.30
CA GLN A 46 2.82 -6.78 -18.89
C GLN A 46 2.70 -8.31 -18.99
N ARG A 47 1.49 -8.87 -18.79
CA ARG A 47 1.17 -10.30 -19.04
C ARG A 47 2.05 -11.31 -18.28
N GLN A 48 2.46 -11.01 -17.05
CA GLN A 48 3.11 -12.02 -16.18
C GLN A 48 2.08 -13.00 -15.60
N GLY A 49 2.56 -14.05 -14.90
CA GLY A 49 1.69 -15.02 -14.23
C GLY A 49 0.93 -15.90 -15.23
N ARG A 50 1.61 -16.36 -16.28
CA ARG A 50 1.01 -17.25 -17.29
C ARG A 50 0.79 -18.68 -16.78
N TRP A 51 1.56 -19.11 -15.77
CA TRP A 51 1.49 -20.45 -15.18
C TRP A 51 0.83 -20.40 -13.79
N SER A 52 1.34 -19.56 -12.90
CA SER A 52 0.78 -19.33 -11.57
C SER A 52 0.01 -18.03 -11.55
N LYS A 53 -1.19 -18.01 -10.94
CA LYS A 53 -2.09 -16.86 -10.96
C LYS A 53 -2.10 -16.02 -9.70
N CYS A 54 -1.68 -16.57 -8.55
CA CYS A 54 -1.69 -15.86 -7.26
C CYS A 54 -0.28 -15.65 -6.72
N TYR A 55 -0.08 -14.56 -5.97
CA TYR A 55 1.18 -14.19 -5.31
C TYR A 55 2.43 -14.16 -6.22
N VAL A 56 2.25 -13.73 -7.47
CA VAL A 56 3.29 -13.65 -8.50
C VAL A 56 3.46 -12.22 -9.02
N PRO A 57 3.79 -11.25 -8.15
CA PRO A 57 3.72 -9.84 -8.52
C PRO A 57 4.72 -9.47 -9.62
N ALA A 58 4.44 -8.36 -10.30
CA ALA A 58 5.42 -7.74 -11.19
C ALA A 58 6.68 -7.32 -10.41
N ILE A 59 6.51 -6.81 -9.19
CA ILE A 59 7.61 -6.42 -8.30
C ILE A 59 7.37 -6.98 -6.89
N SER A 60 8.36 -7.69 -6.33
CA SER A 60 8.38 -8.11 -4.92
C SER A 60 9.52 -7.42 -4.18
N LEU A 61 9.21 -6.77 -3.06
CA LEU A 61 10.18 -6.09 -2.20
C LEU A 61 10.26 -6.78 -0.83
N THR A 62 11.42 -7.26 -0.41
CA THR A 62 11.60 -7.87 0.91
C THR A 62 12.83 -7.31 1.62
N GLY A 63 12.65 -6.74 2.82
CA GLY A 63 13.74 -6.30 3.68
C GLY A 63 13.61 -4.85 4.13
N VAL A 64 14.63 -4.02 3.89
CA VAL A 64 14.63 -2.62 4.38
C VAL A 64 15.10 -1.66 3.28
N GLY A 65 14.38 -0.55 3.07
CA GLY A 65 14.85 0.56 2.24
C GLY A 65 14.96 0.22 0.75
N LEU A 66 14.01 -0.55 0.21
CA LEU A 66 13.94 -0.88 -1.23
C LEU A 66 12.95 0.02 -1.97
N LYS A 67 13.14 0.19 -3.28
CA LYS A 67 12.36 1.14 -4.08
C LYS A 67 11.71 0.52 -5.32
N ALA A 68 10.48 0.91 -5.61
CA ALA A 68 9.82 0.69 -6.90
C ALA A 68 9.33 2.04 -7.44
N SER A 69 9.92 2.54 -8.54
CA SER A 69 9.59 3.87 -9.04
C SER A 69 9.46 4.01 -10.55
N HIS A 70 8.56 4.88 -11.02
CA HIS A 70 8.39 5.17 -12.46
C HIS A 70 8.09 3.93 -13.32
N ASN A 71 7.47 2.89 -12.77
CA ASN A 71 7.14 1.68 -13.53
C ASN A 71 5.75 1.79 -14.16
N LEU A 72 5.54 1.09 -15.27
CA LEU A 72 4.23 0.83 -15.85
C LEU A 72 3.90 -0.65 -15.68
N ILE A 73 2.80 -0.97 -14.98
CA ILE A 73 2.41 -2.35 -14.68
C ILE A 73 0.95 -2.56 -15.09
N HIS A 74 0.70 -3.44 -16.06
CA HIS A 74 -0.67 -3.74 -16.47
C HIS A 74 -0.89 -5.13 -17.06
N ASP A 75 -2.17 -5.48 -17.23
CA ASP A 75 -2.61 -6.79 -17.71
C ASP A 75 -2.00 -7.93 -16.87
N HIS A 76 -2.20 -7.85 -15.56
CA HIS A 76 -1.62 -8.77 -14.59
C HIS A 76 -2.73 -9.55 -13.86
N PRO A 77 -2.59 -10.87 -13.63
CA PRO A 77 -3.67 -11.68 -13.06
C PRO A 77 -3.96 -11.37 -11.58
N HIS A 78 -3.00 -10.79 -10.85
CA HIS A 78 -3.05 -10.59 -9.39
C HIS A 78 -2.44 -9.24 -8.95
N ALA A 79 -1.63 -9.20 -7.88
CA ALA A 79 -1.01 -7.98 -7.33
C ALA A 79 0.11 -7.43 -8.23
N ALA A 80 0.23 -6.11 -8.36
CA ALA A 80 1.35 -5.51 -9.09
C ALA A 80 2.63 -5.48 -8.23
N VAL A 81 2.50 -5.03 -6.98
CA VAL A 81 3.62 -4.91 -6.03
C VAL A 81 3.26 -5.61 -4.73
N LEU A 82 4.08 -6.58 -4.33
CA LEU A 82 4.08 -7.10 -2.95
C LEU A 82 5.28 -6.56 -2.19
N PHE A 83 5.11 -6.17 -0.93
CA PHE A 83 6.22 -5.76 -0.10
C PHE A 83 6.17 -6.32 1.33
N TRP A 84 7.34 -6.59 1.90
CA TRP A 84 7.53 -7.21 3.21
C TRP A 84 8.72 -6.56 3.92
N GLY A 85 8.46 -5.67 4.87
CA GLY A 85 9.52 -5.04 5.66
C GLY A 85 9.33 -3.54 5.88
N ASN A 86 10.45 -2.80 5.87
CA ASN A 86 10.56 -1.47 6.47
C ASN A 86 11.12 -0.43 5.50
N ASP A 87 10.71 0.82 5.68
CA ASP A 87 11.28 1.98 4.98
C ASP A 87 11.30 1.87 3.43
N HIS A 88 10.41 1.06 2.84
CA HIS A 88 10.27 0.94 1.39
C HIS A 88 9.64 2.21 0.79
N LEU A 89 10.00 2.49 -0.47
CA LEU A 89 9.46 3.61 -1.23
C LEU A 89 8.84 3.10 -2.55
N ILE A 90 7.55 3.33 -2.71
CA ILE A 90 6.80 2.95 -3.91
C ILE A 90 6.19 4.22 -4.48
N GLU A 91 6.76 4.74 -5.58
CA GLU A 91 6.40 6.08 -6.07
C GLU A 91 6.36 6.25 -7.58
N PHE A 92 5.48 7.12 -8.08
CA PHE A 92 5.39 7.45 -9.51
C PHE A 92 5.13 6.25 -10.43
N ASN A 93 4.55 5.15 -9.92
CA ASN A 93 4.17 4.02 -10.75
C ASN A 93 2.78 4.24 -11.36
N ASP A 94 2.61 3.81 -12.60
CA ASP A 94 1.33 3.70 -13.30
C ASP A 94 0.91 2.22 -13.28
N ILE A 95 -0.21 1.92 -12.62
CA ILE A 95 -0.67 0.55 -12.37
C ILE A 95 -2.14 0.44 -12.75
N HIS A 96 -2.44 -0.39 -13.75
CA HIS A 96 -3.82 -0.56 -14.21
C HIS A 96 -4.12 -1.95 -14.73
N ARG A 97 -5.42 -2.32 -14.80
CA ARG A 97 -5.84 -3.65 -15.31
C ARG A 97 -5.07 -4.79 -14.64
N ILE A 98 -5.00 -4.74 -13.31
CA ILE A 98 -4.45 -5.80 -12.46
C ILE A 98 -5.59 -6.63 -11.84
N ALA A 99 -5.28 -7.72 -11.15
CA ALA A 99 -6.28 -8.62 -10.57
C ALA A 99 -7.31 -9.13 -11.58
N LEU A 100 -6.89 -9.38 -12.82
CA LEU A 100 -7.82 -9.78 -13.90
C LEU A 100 -8.40 -11.18 -13.74
N GLU A 101 -7.76 -12.03 -12.95
CA GLU A 101 -8.13 -13.45 -12.80
C GLU A 101 -8.33 -13.87 -11.33
N THR A 102 -8.13 -12.94 -10.38
CA THR A 102 -8.12 -13.24 -8.94
C THR A 102 -8.85 -12.16 -8.13
N GLY A 103 -9.08 -12.44 -6.85
CA GLY A 103 -9.71 -11.53 -5.89
C GLY A 103 -8.96 -11.52 -4.55
N ASP A 104 -9.42 -10.66 -3.63
CA ASP A 104 -8.78 -10.47 -2.33
C ASP A 104 -7.29 -10.11 -2.48
N VAL A 105 -7.05 -9.02 -3.23
CA VAL A 105 -5.72 -8.64 -3.71
C VAL A 105 -5.64 -7.13 -3.92
N GLY A 106 -4.50 -6.53 -3.59
CA GLY A 106 -4.21 -5.13 -3.86
C GLY A 106 -3.29 -4.94 -5.06
N ALA A 107 -3.41 -3.81 -5.77
CA ALA A 107 -2.39 -3.37 -6.73
C ALA A 107 -1.04 -3.23 -6.01
N ILE A 108 -1.03 -2.59 -4.83
CA ILE A 108 0.09 -2.57 -3.89
C ILE A 108 -0.35 -3.22 -2.58
N TYR A 109 0.30 -4.31 -2.17
CA TYR A 109 -0.20 -5.19 -1.12
C TYR A 109 0.90 -5.64 -0.13
N THR A 110 0.60 -5.59 1.17
CA THR A 110 1.36 -6.17 2.28
C THR A 110 0.43 -6.66 3.40
N GLY A 111 0.92 -7.40 4.40
CA GLY A 111 0.10 -7.85 5.53
C GLY A 111 0.85 -8.42 6.73
N ARG A 112 0.12 -8.63 7.85
CA ARG A 112 0.49 -9.49 9.00
C ARG A 112 1.75 -9.13 9.80
N ASP A 113 2.18 -7.87 9.86
CA ASP A 113 3.29 -7.48 10.73
C ASP A 113 3.15 -6.04 11.25
N PHE A 114 3.02 -5.88 12.57
CA PHE A 114 2.94 -4.57 13.22
C PHE A 114 4.23 -3.75 13.10
N SER A 115 5.35 -4.41 12.80
CA SER A 115 6.68 -3.80 12.72
C SER A 115 7.06 -3.33 11.31
N PHE A 116 6.24 -3.55 10.27
CA PHE A 116 6.45 -3.05 8.89
C PHE A 116 6.19 -1.55 8.75
N ARG A 117 6.98 -0.75 9.46
CA ARG A 117 6.82 0.69 9.61
C ARG A 117 7.72 1.47 8.65
N GLY A 118 7.34 2.72 8.40
CA GLY A 118 8.15 3.69 7.63
C GLY A 118 8.06 3.55 6.12
N ASN A 119 7.24 2.60 5.63
CA ASN A 119 6.95 2.44 4.22
C ASN A 119 6.14 3.63 3.69
N ARG A 120 6.42 4.06 2.47
CA ARG A 120 5.76 5.19 1.81
C ARG A 120 5.30 4.80 0.41
N ILE A 121 4.00 4.96 0.18
CA ILE A 121 3.34 4.76 -1.11
C ILE A 121 2.86 6.13 -1.56
N ARG A 122 3.55 6.75 -2.52
CA ARG A 122 3.25 8.13 -2.90
C ARG A 122 3.25 8.41 -4.39
N HIS A 123 2.36 9.29 -4.84
CA HIS A 123 2.35 9.76 -6.23
C HIS A 123 2.22 8.64 -7.27
N ASN A 124 1.55 7.54 -6.95
CA ASN A 124 1.21 6.51 -7.92
C ASN A 124 -0.14 6.82 -8.57
N TYR A 125 -0.33 6.36 -9.81
CA TYR A 125 -1.63 6.34 -10.48
C TYR A 125 -2.10 4.89 -10.55
N ILE A 126 -3.17 4.58 -9.83
CA ILE A 126 -3.76 3.24 -9.77
C ILE A 126 -5.15 3.33 -10.35
N HIS A 127 -5.42 2.64 -11.46
CA HIS A 127 -6.70 2.80 -12.14
C HIS A 127 -7.23 1.55 -12.81
N GLU A 128 -8.56 1.50 -12.94
CA GLU A 128 -9.29 0.50 -13.72
C GLU A 128 -8.83 -0.93 -13.37
N THR A 129 -8.81 -1.22 -12.07
CA THR A 129 -8.43 -2.54 -11.57
C THR A 129 -9.54 -3.55 -11.83
N GLY A 130 -9.16 -4.83 -11.94
CA GLY A 130 -10.10 -5.95 -12.05
C GLY A 130 -10.65 -6.37 -10.69
N GLY A 131 -10.78 -7.68 -10.49
CA GLY A 131 -11.24 -8.24 -9.23
C GLY A 131 -12.33 -9.29 -9.44
N VAL A 132 -12.08 -10.48 -8.92
CA VAL A 132 -13.05 -11.57 -8.79
C VAL A 132 -13.55 -11.62 -7.34
N GLY A 133 -14.80 -12.01 -7.09
CA GLY A 133 -15.30 -12.22 -5.73
C GLY A 133 -15.29 -10.96 -4.87
N MET A 134 -14.43 -10.91 -3.83
CA MET A 134 -14.26 -9.73 -2.95
C MET A 134 -13.68 -8.50 -3.67
N GLY A 135 -13.33 -8.62 -4.94
CA GLY A 135 -12.81 -7.53 -5.76
C GLY A 135 -11.29 -7.40 -5.64
N SER A 136 -10.77 -6.26 -6.10
CA SER A 136 -9.37 -5.88 -5.96
C SER A 136 -9.28 -4.50 -5.34
N MET A 137 -8.25 -4.27 -4.53
CA MET A 137 -7.99 -3.01 -3.85
C MET A 137 -6.88 -2.24 -4.57
N GLY A 138 -6.84 -0.92 -4.41
CA GLY A 138 -5.71 -0.13 -4.92
C GLY A 138 -4.47 -0.34 -4.05
N VAL A 139 -4.51 0.20 -2.84
CA VAL A 139 -3.52 -0.04 -1.79
C VAL A 139 -4.17 -0.89 -0.71
N TYR A 140 -3.67 -2.11 -0.51
CA TYR A 140 -4.19 -3.07 0.46
C TYR A 140 -3.22 -3.23 1.64
N MET A 141 -3.56 -2.61 2.76
CA MET A 141 -2.90 -2.80 4.05
C MET A 141 -3.64 -3.90 4.81
N ASP A 142 -3.32 -5.14 4.47
CA ASP A 142 -4.07 -6.31 4.91
C ASP A 142 -3.67 -6.78 6.31
N ASP A 143 -4.56 -7.55 6.94
CA ASP A 143 -4.25 -8.35 8.13
C ASP A 143 -3.42 -7.63 9.20
N CYS A 144 -3.92 -6.47 9.62
CA CYS A 144 -3.39 -5.67 10.71
C CYS A 144 -1.96 -5.13 10.53
N VAL A 145 -1.38 -5.20 9.32
CA VAL A 145 -0.14 -4.47 9.00
C VAL A 145 -0.33 -2.98 9.28
N SER A 146 0.72 -2.27 9.67
CA SER A 146 0.55 -0.97 10.33
C SER A 146 1.65 0.02 9.97
N GLY A 147 1.35 1.32 10.00
CA GLY A 147 2.34 2.40 9.92
C GLY A 147 2.92 2.70 8.55
N THR A 148 2.14 2.47 7.49
CA THR A 148 2.46 2.90 6.13
C THR A 148 1.82 4.27 5.84
N GLU A 149 2.60 5.17 5.23
CA GLU A 149 2.11 6.43 4.66
C GLU A 149 1.62 6.20 3.22
N VAL A 150 0.43 6.71 2.92
CA VAL A 150 -0.20 6.69 1.60
C VAL A 150 -0.50 8.13 1.21
N PHE A 151 0.37 8.72 0.39
CA PHE A 151 0.40 10.16 0.16
C PHE A 151 0.29 10.55 -1.32
N GLY A 152 -0.66 11.43 -1.67
CA GLY A 152 -0.61 12.07 -2.98
C GLY A 152 -0.78 11.13 -4.17
N ASN A 153 -1.41 9.97 -4.00
CA ASN A 153 -1.72 9.03 -5.07
C ASN A 153 -3.03 9.43 -5.77
N VAL A 154 -3.18 9.03 -7.04
CA VAL A 154 -4.44 9.16 -7.79
C VAL A 154 -5.03 7.78 -7.99
N PHE A 155 -6.29 7.61 -7.59
CA PHE A 155 -7.07 6.40 -7.78
C PHE A 155 -8.24 6.70 -8.70
N TYR A 156 -8.42 5.91 -9.76
CA TYR A 156 -9.51 6.11 -10.70
C TYR A 156 -10.19 4.78 -11.07
N LYS A 157 -11.50 4.66 -10.81
CA LYS A 157 -12.25 3.40 -11.05
C LYS A 157 -11.62 2.19 -10.35
N VAL A 158 -11.40 2.33 -9.05
CA VAL A 158 -10.80 1.29 -8.20
C VAL A 158 -11.81 0.90 -7.12
N HIS A 159 -12.05 -0.40 -6.98
CA HIS A 159 -12.80 -0.94 -5.85
C HIS A 159 -11.90 -0.86 -4.60
N TRP A 160 -12.41 -0.36 -3.47
CA TRP A 160 -11.64 -0.21 -2.23
C TRP A 160 -10.24 0.40 -2.45
N ALA A 161 -10.22 1.63 -2.97
CA ALA A 161 -8.99 2.23 -3.48
C ALA A 161 -7.87 2.30 -2.43
N MET A 162 -8.21 2.65 -1.19
CA MET A 162 -7.37 2.42 -0.02
C MET A 162 -8.11 1.50 0.95
N PHE A 163 -7.53 0.34 1.29
CA PHE A 163 -8.07 -0.57 2.30
C PHE A 163 -7.15 -0.69 3.51
N ILE A 164 -7.67 -0.28 4.67
CA ILE A 164 -7.07 -0.51 6.00
C ILE A 164 -7.72 -1.74 6.62
N GLY A 165 -7.11 -2.91 6.47
CA GLY A 165 -7.59 -4.20 7.00
C GLY A 165 -7.16 -4.43 8.46
N GLY A 166 -7.75 -3.71 9.41
CA GLY A 166 -7.49 -3.87 10.85
C GLY A 166 -6.17 -3.26 11.34
N GLY A 167 -5.38 -2.70 10.42
CA GLY A 167 -4.10 -2.05 10.70
C GLY A 167 -4.24 -0.75 11.49
N ARG A 168 -3.13 -0.25 12.03
CA ARG A 168 -3.07 0.95 12.86
C ARG A 168 -1.96 1.92 12.46
N ASP A 169 -2.12 3.17 12.88
CA ASP A 169 -1.18 4.27 12.65
C ASP A 169 -0.79 4.50 11.16
N HIS A 170 -1.69 4.23 10.21
CA HIS A 170 -1.54 4.66 8.83
C HIS A 170 -1.81 6.15 8.67
N LEU A 171 -1.12 6.79 7.73
CA LEU A 171 -1.42 8.14 7.28
C LEU A 171 -1.90 8.09 5.83
N VAL A 172 -3.18 8.32 5.60
CA VAL A 172 -3.81 8.41 4.28
C VAL A 172 -4.07 9.88 4.00
N GLU A 173 -3.15 10.51 3.27
CA GLU A 173 -3.13 11.96 3.12
C GLU A 173 -3.01 12.43 1.66
N ASN A 174 -3.71 13.51 1.31
CA ASN A 174 -3.52 14.19 0.02
C ASN A 174 -3.78 13.30 -1.21
N ASN A 175 -4.51 12.21 -1.08
CA ASN A 175 -4.85 11.34 -2.21
C ASN A 175 -6.09 11.88 -2.94
N LEU A 176 -6.15 11.61 -4.24
CA LEU A 176 -7.28 11.92 -5.09
C LEU A 176 -7.96 10.62 -5.50
N PHE A 177 -9.23 10.48 -5.14
CA PHE A 177 -10.06 9.33 -5.46
C PHE A 177 -11.17 9.75 -6.41
N VAL A 178 -11.25 9.16 -7.59
CA VAL A 178 -12.24 9.50 -8.61
C VAL A 178 -12.95 8.22 -9.03
N ASP A 179 -14.28 8.20 -8.91
CA ASP A 179 -15.10 7.05 -9.31
C ASP A 179 -14.67 5.73 -8.62
N CYS A 180 -14.25 5.81 -7.36
CA CYS A 180 -13.88 4.65 -6.55
C CYS A 180 -15.08 4.17 -5.72
N ASP A 181 -15.10 2.88 -5.40
CA ASP A 181 -16.22 2.28 -4.66
C ASP A 181 -15.78 1.33 -3.54
N PRO A 182 -15.79 1.81 -2.28
CA PRO A 182 -15.47 3.19 -1.88
C PRO A 182 -14.03 3.60 -2.18
N ALA A 183 -13.77 4.91 -2.06
CA ALA A 183 -12.43 5.49 -2.03
C ALA A 183 -11.59 4.97 -0.84
N VAL A 184 -12.17 4.89 0.35
CA VAL A 184 -11.50 4.32 1.53
C VAL A 184 -12.40 3.28 2.18
N ARG A 185 -11.88 2.07 2.34
CA ARG A 185 -12.46 1.02 3.19
C ARG A 185 -11.58 0.85 4.42
N ALA A 186 -12.19 0.67 5.57
CA ALA A 186 -11.46 0.27 6.78
C ALA A 186 -12.22 -0.78 7.58
N ASP A 187 -11.48 -1.65 8.25
CA ASP A 187 -12.05 -2.62 9.17
C ASP A 187 -11.28 -2.76 10.48
N GLY A 188 -11.89 -3.48 11.43
CA GLY A 188 -11.35 -3.77 12.75
C GLY A 188 -11.14 -5.26 12.94
N ARG A 189 -10.73 -6.01 11.90
CA ARG A 189 -10.57 -7.48 11.98
C ARG A 189 -9.65 -7.95 13.10
N GLY A 190 -8.73 -7.10 13.56
CA GLY A 190 -7.88 -7.37 14.72
C GLY A 190 -8.64 -7.53 16.05
N LEU A 191 -9.92 -7.16 16.10
CA LEU A 191 -10.84 -7.35 17.23
C LEU A 191 -11.64 -8.65 17.14
N ASP A 192 -11.60 -9.35 16.00
CA ASP A 192 -12.40 -10.54 15.78
C ASP A 192 -11.93 -11.70 16.66
N GLN A 193 -12.88 -12.30 17.39
CA GLN A 193 -12.61 -13.38 18.34
C GLN A 193 -12.67 -14.77 17.72
N ALA A 194 -13.03 -14.90 16.43
CA ALA A 194 -12.97 -16.18 15.75
C ALA A 194 -11.51 -16.69 15.72
N PRO A 195 -11.28 -18.02 15.87
CA PRO A 195 -9.94 -18.56 16.09
C PRO A 195 -8.89 -18.13 15.06
N VAL A 196 -9.26 -18.03 13.78
CA VAL A 196 -8.33 -17.64 12.71
C VAL A 196 -7.78 -16.23 12.88
N TRP A 197 -8.65 -15.26 13.20
CA TRP A 197 -8.27 -13.85 13.39
C TRP A 197 -7.58 -13.64 14.72
N ARG A 198 -8.11 -14.26 15.78
CA ARG A 198 -7.53 -14.17 17.10
C ARG A 198 -6.11 -14.72 17.14
N SER A 199 -5.86 -15.92 16.60
CA SER A 199 -4.51 -16.50 16.56
C SER A 199 -3.57 -15.74 15.61
N MET A 200 -4.08 -15.13 14.54
CA MET A 200 -3.27 -14.26 13.69
C MET A 200 -2.67 -13.12 14.52
N VAL A 201 -3.50 -12.39 15.27
CA VAL A 201 -3.04 -11.25 16.06
C VAL A 201 -2.26 -11.73 17.28
N GLU A 202 -2.89 -12.54 18.15
CA GLU A 202 -2.34 -12.93 19.45
C GLU A 202 -1.04 -13.73 19.34
N ASP A 203 -0.92 -14.62 18.35
CA ASP A 203 0.19 -15.56 18.23
C ASP A 203 1.16 -15.20 17.10
N TYR A 204 0.67 -15.10 15.86
CA TYR A 204 1.53 -14.89 14.69
C TYR A 204 2.17 -13.51 14.71
N MET A 205 1.36 -12.44 14.76
CA MET A 205 1.86 -11.06 14.69
C MET A 205 2.65 -10.68 15.94
N ARG A 206 2.27 -11.20 17.12
CA ARG A 206 3.08 -11.04 18.35
C ARG A 206 4.48 -11.61 18.17
N ARG A 207 4.62 -12.80 17.56
CA ARG A 207 5.94 -13.39 17.26
C ARG A 207 6.74 -12.56 16.26
N GLN A 208 6.10 -12.01 15.22
CA GLN A 208 6.77 -11.11 14.28
C GLN A 208 7.32 -9.86 15.00
N LEU A 209 6.50 -9.23 15.86
CA LEU A 209 6.91 -8.07 16.65
C LEU A 209 8.05 -8.40 17.63
N ALA A 210 8.04 -9.58 18.24
CA ALA A 210 9.11 -10.03 19.13
C ALA A 210 10.41 -10.42 18.40
N ALA A 211 10.34 -10.67 17.09
CA ALA A 211 11.50 -11.07 16.28
C ALA A 211 12.41 -9.90 15.87
N VAL A 212 12.01 -8.66 16.14
CA VAL A 212 12.79 -7.45 15.85
C VAL A 212 13.31 -6.78 17.12
N PRO A 213 14.46 -6.07 17.11
CA PRO A 213 14.99 -5.45 18.32
C PRO A 213 14.11 -4.30 18.83
N ALA A 214 13.41 -4.56 19.94
CA ALA A 214 12.37 -3.67 20.45
C ALA A 214 12.86 -2.23 20.72
N THR A 215 14.05 -2.06 21.29
CA THR A 215 14.62 -0.72 21.56
C THR A 215 14.82 0.07 20.26
N LEU A 216 15.49 -0.53 19.28
CA LEU A 216 15.76 0.09 17.97
C LEU A 216 14.45 0.49 17.28
N TYR A 217 13.48 -0.43 17.24
CA TYR A 217 12.20 -0.19 16.55
C TYR A 217 11.34 0.85 17.27
N ARG A 218 11.36 0.92 18.61
CA ARG A 218 10.61 1.94 19.38
C ARG A 218 11.27 3.31 19.37
N GLU A 219 12.56 3.38 19.07
CA GLU A 219 13.26 4.63 18.81
C GLU A 219 12.94 5.13 17.40
N ARG A 220 13.07 4.26 16.39
CA ARG A 220 12.80 4.60 14.99
C ARG A 220 11.31 4.84 14.70
N TYR A 221 10.43 4.05 15.32
CA TYR A 221 8.98 4.06 15.11
C TYR A 221 8.23 4.18 16.46
N PRO A 222 8.14 5.39 17.04
CA PRO A 222 7.59 5.59 18.38
C PRO A 222 6.14 5.11 18.57
N ALA A 223 5.34 5.07 17.49
CA ALA A 223 3.94 4.61 17.52
C ALA A 223 3.79 3.16 18.01
N LEU A 224 4.82 2.31 17.87
CA LEU A 224 4.82 0.94 18.38
C LEU A 224 4.61 0.84 19.89
N ARG A 225 4.91 1.90 20.65
CA ARG A 225 4.67 1.94 22.11
C ARG A 225 3.19 1.81 22.45
N SER A 226 2.30 2.23 21.56
CA SER A 226 0.85 2.12 21.80
C SER A 226 0.35 0.67 21.89
N LEU A 227 1.08 -0.29 21.29
CA LEU A 227 0.76 -1.71 21.39
C LEU A 227 0.89 -2.24 22.83
N ASP A 228 1.59 -1.54 23.72
CA ASP A 228 1.76 -1.95 25.12
C ASP A 228 0.42 -2.03 25.85
N ALA A 229 -0.56 -1.21 25.47
CA ALA A 229 -1.91 -1.26 26.02
C ALA A 229 -2.64 -2.57 25.70
N HIS A 230 -2.25 -3.25 24.61
CA HIS A 230 -2.93 -4.45 24.09
C HIS A 230 -2.11 -5.73 24.30
N TYR A 231 -0.78 -5.61 24.39
CA TYR A 231 0.13 -6.75 24.57
C TYR A 231 0.86 -6.78 25.91
N GLY A 232 0.84 -5.70 26.67
CA GLY A 232 1.75 -5.48 27.80
C GLY A 232 3.07 -4.86 27.33
N ALA A 233 3.63 -3.96 28.15
CA ALA A 233 4.91 -3.33 27.85
C ALA A 233 6.07 -4.35 27.86
N PRO A 234 7.16 -4.13 27.09
CA PRO A 234 8.34 -4.98 27.14
C PRO A 234 8.88 -5.14 28.56
N GLY A 235 9.12 -6.38 28.98
CA GLY A 235 9.57 -6.70 30.33
C GLY A 235 8.46 -6.72 31.40
N SER A 236 7.21 -6.41 31.04
CA SER A 236 6.04 -6.57 31.90
C SER A 236 5.28 -7.86 31.59
N ALA A 237 4.26 -8.18 32.41
CA ALA A 237 3.38 -9.31 32.14
C ALA A 237 2.65 -9.13 30.79
N ALA A 238 2.65 -10.17 29.96
CA ALA A 238 1.98 -10.14 28.66
C ALA A 238 0.45 -10.27 28.82
N ILE A 239 -0.30 -9.47 28.06
CA ILE A 239 -1.76 -9.59 27.95
C ILE A 239 -2.06 -10.71 26.94
N THR A 240 -2.58 -11.85 27.42
CA THR A 240 -2.83 -13.07 26.65
C THR A 240 -4.09 -13.80 27.17
N GLY A 241 -4.54 -14.83 26.47
CA GLY A 241 -5.69 -15.65 26.83
C GLY A 241 -6.94 -14.81 27.02
N THR A 242 -7.75 -15.09 28.03
CA THR A 242 -9.00 -14.36 28.29
C THR A 242 -8.83 -12.85 28.51
N ALA A 243 -7.62 -12.38 28.87
CA ALA A 243 -7.33 -10.96 29.04
C ALA A 243 -7.05 -10.24 27.70
N PHE A 244 -6.67 -10.98 26.65
CA PHE A 244 -6.47 -10.42 25.32
C PHE A 244 -7.80 -10.31 24.59
N THR A 245 -8.17 -9.11 24.18
CA THR A 245 -9.47 -8.80 23.54
C THR A 245 -9.33 -8.36 22.07
N GLY A 246 -8.17 -8.61 21.46
CA GLY A 246 -7.84 -8.14 20.11
C GLY A 246 -7.13 -6.78 20.11
N ILE A 247 -6.73 -6.35 18.91
CA ILE A 247 -6.06 -5.06 18.69
C ILE A 247 -6.91 -4.20 17.75
N PRO A 248 -7.42 -3.04 18.23
CA PRO A 248 -8.19 -2.11 17.41
C PRO A 248 -7.33 -1.34 16.39
N PRO A 249 -7.92 -0.87 15.27
CA PRO A 249 -7.25 -0.11 14.21
C PRO A 249 -7.08 1.38 14.59
N GLU A 250 -6.47 1.66 15.74
CA GLU A 250 -6.39 3.02 16.28
C GLU A 250 -5.33 3.88 15.56
N HIS A 251 -5.42 5.20 15.75
CA HIS A 251 -4.46 6.20 15.28
C HIS A 251 -4.27 6.29 13.77
N ASN A 252 -5.13 5.65 12.99
CA ASN A 252 -5.18 5.88 11.56
C ASN A 252 -5.71 7.31 11.30
N VAL A 253 -5.00 8.04 10.44
CA VAL A 253 -5.34 9.42 10.07
C VAL A 253 -5.67 9.46 8.58
N ILE A 254 -6.89 9.86 8.24
CA ILE A 254 -7.40 10.00 6.87
C ILE A 254 -7.73 11.48 6.67
N VAL A 255 -6.81 12.22 6.04
CA VAL A 255 -6.83 13.69 6.09
C VAL A 255 -6.45 14.34 4.77
N ARG A 256 -7.03 15.51 4.46
CA ARG A 256 -6.66 16.29 3.26
C ARG A 256 -6.79 15.50 1.96
N ASN A 257 -7.70 14.53 1.86
CA ASN A 257 -7.95 13.82 0.61
C ASN A 257 -9.07 14.50 -0.18
N VAL A 258 -9.14 14.21 -1.47
CA VAL A 258 -10.27 14.55 -2.34
C VAL A 258 -10.93 13.29 -2.83
N ALA A 259 -12.24 13.19 -2.69
CA ALA A 259 -13.02 12.10 -3.26
C ALA A 259 -14.20 12.61 -4.08
N VAL A 260 -14.27 12.11 -5.30
CA VAL A 260 -15.34 12.35 -6.27
C VAL A 260 -16.05 11.01 -6.49
N GLY A 261 -17.16 10.80 -5.78
CA GLY A 261 -17.87 9.51 -5.74
C GLY A 261 -18.03 8.96 -4.32
N HIS A 262 -18.05 7.63 -4.18
CA HIS A 262 -18.25 6.97 -2.90
C HIS A 262 -17.01 7.12 -2.00
N TRP A 263 -17.19 7.67 -0.81
CA TRP A 263 -16.09 8.13 0.04
C TRP A 263 -15.52 7.08 1.00
N PHE A 264 -16.21 6.80 2.11
CA PHE A 264 -15.61 6.08 3.23
C PHE A 264 -16.59 5.11 3.86
N ASP A 265 -16.16 3.85 3.94
CA ASP A 265 -16.85 2.82 4.71
C ASP A 265 -15.95 2.23 5.79
N ALA A 266 -16.48 2.15 7.01
CA ALA A 266 -15.94 1.32 8.06
C ALA A 266 -16.85 0.10 8.28
N GLY A 267 -16.26 -1.09 8.45
CA GLY A 267 -17.01 -2.31 8.71
C GLY A 267 -16.23 -3.31 9.56
N TRP A 268 -16.83 -4.50 9.76
CA TRP A 268 -16.21 -5.63 10.45
C TRP A 268 -15.51 -5.27 11.77
N HIS A 269 -16.31 -5.19 12.83
CA HIS A 269 -15.93 -4.75 14.19
C HIS A 269 -15.40 -3.32 14.32
N ALA A 270 -15.16 -2.60 13.22
CA ALA A 270 -14.86 -1.18 13.26
C ALA A 270 -16.08 -0.29 12.96
N LYS A 271 -16.01 0.93 13.46
CA LYS A 271 -16.93 2.04 13.20
C LYS A 271 -16.12 3.27 12.75
N PRO A 272 -16.73 4.23 12.03
CA PRO A 272 -16.02 5.42 11.53
C PRO A 272 -15.29 6.24 12.61
N ASP A 273 -15.78 6.25 13.84
CA ASP A 273 -15.23 6.99 14.98
C ASP A 273 -13.91 6.43 15.53
N LEU A 274 -13.49 5.23 15.08
CA LEU A 274 -12.16 4.69 15.39
C LEU A 274 -11.03 5.32 14.55
N PHE A 275 -11.38 6.12 13.54
CA PHE A 275 -10.44 6.72 12.60
C PHE A 275 -10.47 8.25 12.70
N ASP A 276 -9.31 8.92 12.65
CA ASP A 276 -9.24 10.38 12.54
C ASP A 276 -9.51 10.78 11.08
N VAL A 277 -10.79 11.00 10.75
CA VAL A 277 -11.25 11.41 9.41
C VAL A 277 -11.64 12.88 9.43
N ARG A 278 -10.82 13.74 8.82
CA ARG A 278 -11.04 15.20 8.82
C ARG A 278 -10.40 15.88 7.62
N ASP A 279 -10.79 17.13 7.38
CA ASP A 279 -10.21 17.98 6.34
C ASP A 279 -10.22 17.35 4.92
N ASN A 280 -11.14 16.41 4.64
CA ASN A 280 -11.29 15.79 3.32
C ASN A 280 -12.38 16.52 2.52
N PHE A 281 -12.13 16.79 1.24
CA PHE A 281 -13.15 17.31 0.32
C PHE A 281 -13.84 16.15 -0.39
N VAL A 282 -15.14 15.99 -0.15
CA VAL A 282 -15.94 14.90 -0.72
C VAL A 282 -17.08 15.50 -1.53
N THR A 283 -17.24 15.04 -2.76
CA THR A 283 -18.30 15.48 -3.67
C THR A 283 -18.77 14.33 -4.56
N THR A 284 -19.99 14.45 -5.08
CA THR A 284 -20.52 13.57 -6.13
C THR A 284 -20.57 14.26 -7.50
N ASP A 285 -20.13 15.53 -7.57
CA ASP A 285 -20.00 16.28 -8.82
C ASP A 285 -18.68 15.92 -9.52
N PHE A 286 -18.78 15.10 -10.56
CA PHE A 286 -17.65 14.71 -11.40
C PHE A 286 -17.03 15.88 -12.19
N GLY A 287 -17.71 17.04 -12.28
CA GLY A 287 -17.13 18.26 -12.84
C GLY A 287 -16.08 18.94 -11.94
N GLN A 288 -15.90 18.48 -10.69
CA GLN A 288 -14.91 19.02 -9.74
C GLN A 288 -13.49 18.47 -9.95
N VAL A 289 -13.29 17.62 -10.95
CA VAL A 289 -11.97 17.08 -11.32
C VAL A 289 -11.93 16.86 -12.83
N SER A 290 -10.82 17.21 -13.48
CA SER A 290 -10.65 16.91 -14.90
C SER A 290 -10.33 15.44 -15.15
N GLY A 291 -10.40 15.00 -16.40
CA GLY A 291 -10.05 13.64 -16.77
C GLY A 291 -8.54 13.37 -16.78
N ALA A 292 -8.16 12.11 -16.98
CA ALA A 292 -6.76 11.66 -17.05
C ALA A 292 -5.93 12.43 -18.10
N ALA A 293 -6.52 12.77 -19.25
CA ALA A 293 -5.83 13.54 -20.32
C ALA A 293 -5.37 14.93 -19.87
N GLU A 294 -6.06 15.52 -18.90
CA GLU A 294 -5.72 16.83 -18.32
C GLU A 294 -4.96 16.70 -16.99
N GLY A 295 -4.79 15.46 -16.51
CA GLY A 295 -4.03 15.12 -15.30
C GLY A 295 -4.80 15.28 -14.00
N PHE A 296 -6.12 15.06 -14.03
CA PHE A 296 -6.98 15.10 -12.83
C PHE A 296 -6.85 16.39 -12.02
N GLN A 297 -6.86 17.53 -12.72
CA GLN A 297 -6.77 18.85 -12.11
C GLN A 297 -8.09 19.19 -11.42
N LEU A 298 -7.99 19.80 -10.23
CA LEU A 298 -9.14 20.40 -9.56
C LEU A 298 -9.33 21.85 -10.04
N PRO A 299 -10.57 22.37 -10.08
CA PRO A 299 -10.83 23.78 -10.29
C PRO A 299 -10.01 24.68 -9.36
N ALA A 300 -9.59 25.85 -9.85
CA ALA A 300 -8.76 26.79 -9.08
C ALA A 300 -9.43 27.28 -7.78
N ASP A 301 -10.76 27.29 -7.73
CA ASP A 301 -11.59 27.66 -6.60
C ASP A 301 -12.09 26.46 -5.76
N SER A 302 -11.58 25.25 -6.03
CA SER A 302 -11.95 24.04 -5.28
C SER A 302 -11.80 24.22 -3.77
N PRO A 303 -12.78 23.81 -2.94
CA PRO A 303 -12.68 23.84 -1.49
C PRO A 303 -11.47 23.06 -0.93
N ALA A 304 -11.00 22.04 -1.66
CA ALA A 304 -9.86 21.21 -1.28
C ALA A 304 -8.60 22.03 -0.96
N TRP A 305 -8.37 23.13 -1.70
CA TRP A 305 -7.20 24.00 -1.50
C TRP A 305 -7.19 24.64 -0.11
N LYS A 306 -8.35 25.04 0.40
CA LYS A 306 -8.48 25.63 1.75
C LYS A 306 -8.32 24.59 2.86
N LEU A 307 -8.65 23.33 2.58
CA LEU A 307 -8.44 22.21 3.49
C LEU A 307 -6.96 21.76 3.53
N GLY A 308 -6.13 22.27 2.62
CA GLY A 308 -4.70 21.99 2.57
C GLY A 308 -4.30 20.88 1.60
N PHE A 309 -5.19 20.48 0.69
CA PHE A 309 -4.82 19.62 -0.44
C PHE A 309 -3.73 20.30 -1.28
N LYS A 310 -2.76 19.50 -1.74
CA LYS A 310 -1.60 19.92 -2.53
C LYS A 310 -1.69 19.26 -3.89
N VAL A 311 -1.23 19.98 -4.91
CA VAL A 311 -1.15 19.49 -6.29
C VAL A 311 -0.36 18.18 -6.33
N ILE A 312 -0.91 17.16 -6.98
CA ILE A 312 -0.23 15.91 -7.26
C ILE A 312 0.57 16.08 -8.56
N PRO A 313 1.87 15.71 -8.61
CA PRO A 313 2.71 15.78 -9.81
C PRO A 313 2.33 14.69 -10.84
N PHE A 314 1.08 14.68 -11.31
CA PHE A 314 0.53 13.61 -12.15
C PHE A 314 1.33 13.37 -13.44
N ARG A 315 1.89 14.44 -14.02
CA ARG A 315 2.70 14.36 -15.26
C ARG A 315 4.06 13.69 -15.08
N GLU A 316 4.48 13.43 -13.85
CA GLU A 316 5.74 12.73 -13.54
C GLU A 316 5.52 11.22 -13.33
N ILE A 317 4.26 10.75 -13.32
CA ILE A 317 3.90 9.35 -13.08
C ILE A 317 4.14 8.52 -14.35
N GLY A 318 4.62 7.30 -14.17
CA GLY A 318 4.83 6.32 -15.23
C GLY A 318 6.24 6.36 -15.80
N LEU A 319 6.39 5.78 -16.99
CA LEU A 319 7.68 5.62 -17.65
C LEU A 319 8.31 6.96 -18.03
N ARG A 320 9.63 7.05 -17.89
CA ARG A 320 10.46 8.17 -18.30
C ARG A 320 11.19 7.85 -19.60
N ASN A 321 11.30 8.87 -20.45
CA ASN A 321 11.98 8.76 -21.74
C ASN A 321 13.51 8.98 -21.61
N ASP A 322 14.20 8.09 -20.91
CA ASP A 322 15.66 8.16 -20.72
C ASP A 322 16.45 7.55 -21.90
N GLN A 323 17.78 7.49 -21.79
CA GLN A 323 18.63 6.92 -22.84
C GLN A 323 18.39 5.42 -23.02
N ASP A 324 18.27 4.67 -21.93
CA ASP A 324 18.15 3.22 -21.95
C ASP A 324 16.79 2.79 -22.54
N ARG A 325 15.69 3.44 -22.13
CA ARG A 325 14.36 3.20 -22.67
C ARG A 325 14.27 3.53 -24.16
N ARG A 326 14.92 4.61 -24.62
CA ARG A 326 15.00 4.93 -26.06
C ARG A 326 15.77 3.88 -26.86
N GLY A 327 16.66 3.14 -26.21
CA GLY A 327 17.44 2.06 -26.83
C GLY A 327 16.68 0.73 -26.92
N LEU A 328 15.53 0.58 -26.27
CA LEU A 328 14.75 -0.65 -26.34
C LEU A 328 14.11 -0.84 -27.72
N ALA A 329 14.07 -2.10 -28.16
CA ALA A 329 13.25 -2.47 -29.29
C ALA A 329 11.78 -2.18 -28.96
N ARG A 330 11.09 -1.50 -29.89
CA ARG A 330 9.64 -1.31 -29.77
C ARG A 330 8.97 -2.60 -30.24
N TYR A 331 8.26 -3.24 -29.33
CA TYR A 331 7.41 -4.37 -29.64
C TYR A 331 5.99 -3.82 -29.82
N ASP A 332 5.51 -3.80 -31.07
CA ASP A 332 4.14 -3.45 -31.43
C ASP A 332 3.15 -4.57 -31.05
#